data_AF-A0A935Q872-F1
#
_entry.id   AF-A0A935Q872-F1
#
_cell.length_a   1.000
_cell.length_b   1.000
_cell.length_c   1.000
_cell.angle_alpha   90.00
_cell.angle_beta   90.00
_cell.angle_gamma   90.00
#
_symmetry.space_group_name_H-M   'P 1'
#
loop_
_entity.id
_entity.type
_entity.pdbx_description
1 polymer ?
#
loop_
_entity_poly.entity_id
_entity_poly.type
_entity_poly.pdbx_seq_one_letter_code
_entity_poly.pdbx_strand_id
1 'polypeptide(L)'
;MTKTVYLVILMAIAFSSFSQDTTTSAPLTRQDYLQKSKSQKTTANILRYGGGALAVAGFLLLSDDVVNPKDNFSASTVLICAGAAAAIISIPLRNAARKNEQQAMSLSFKNLQAPQLTNKSIVQRAVPSLSLKINL
;
A
#
# COMPACT_ATOMS: atom_id res chain seq x y z
N MET A 1 -0.87 21.81 -26.78
CA MET A 1 -0.84 20.37 -26.45
C MET A 1 -0.59 20.13 -24.97
N THR A 2 0.36 20.80 -24.32
CA THR A 2 0.65 20.64 -22.89
C THR A 2 -0.55 20.94 -21.97
N LYS A 3 -1.32 22.00 -22.24
CA LYS A 3 -2.53 22.37 -21.47
C LYS A 3 -3.62 21.27 -21.48
N THR A 4 -3.77 20.56 -22.60
CA THR A 4 -4.75 19.49 -22.75
C THR A 4 -4.35 18.24 -21.94
N VAL A 5 -3.05 17.95 -21.84
CA VAL A 5 -2.53 16.83 -21.04
C VAL A 5 -2.79 17.02 -19.55
N TYR A 6 -2.58 18.24 -19.01
CA TYR A 6 -2.88 18.53 -17.59
C TYR A 6 -4.36 18.37 -17.27
N LEU A 7 -5.25 18.74 -18.21
CA LEU A 7 -6.69 18.65 -18.02
C LEU A 7 -7.17 17.19 -18.00
N VAL A 8 -6.59 16.33 -18.84
CA VAL A 8 -6.86 14.88 -18.84
C VAL A 8 -6.37 14.21 -17.55
N ILE A 9 -5.18 14.59 -17.06
CA ILE A 9 -4.64 14.08 -15.78
C ILE A 9 -5.54 14.48 -14.61
N LEU A 10 -5.96 15.75 -14.57
CA LEU A 10 -6.80 16.27 -13.48
C LEU A 10 -8.20 15.63 -13.49
N MET A 11 -8.74 15.35 -14.68
CA MET A 11 -10.01 14.65 -14.85
C MET A 11 -9.92 13.18 -14.40
N ALA A 12 -8.83 12.48 -14.70
CA ALA A 12 -8.60 11.11 -14.24
C ALA A 12 -8.50 11.00 -12.71
N ILE A 13 -7.83 11.97 -12.06
CA ILE A 13 -7.74 12.04 -10.59
C ILE A 13 -9.11 12.29 -9.96
N ALA A 14 -9.92 13.17 -10.55
CA ALA A 14 -11.27 13.47 -10.09
C ALA A 14 -12.18 12.23 -10.12
N PHE A 15 -12.14 11.43 -11.20
CA PHE A 15 -12.90 10.18 -11.27
C PHE A 15 -12.44 9.14 -10.25
N SER A 16 -11.13 9.04 -9.98
CA SER A 16 -10.60 8.11 -8.97
C SER A 16 -10.90 8.51 -7.51
N SER A 17 -11.33 9.77 -7.29
CA SER A 17 -11.60 10.30 -5.95
C SER A 17 -13.04 10.08 -5.48
N PHE A 18 -13.94 9.61 -6.36
CA PHE A 18 -15.29 9.19 -5.98
C PHE A 18 -15.25 7.81 -5.31
N SER A 19 -14.77 7.76 -4.06
CA SER A 19 -14.93 6.60 -3.18
C SER A 19 -16.31 6.64 -2.51
N GLN A 20 -17.35 6.32 -3.26
CA GLN A 20 -18.61 5.86 -2.66
C GLN A 20 -18.73 4.37 -2.93
N ASP A 21 -18.30 3.57 -1.95
CA ASP A 21 -18.57 2.13 -1.91
C ASP A 21 -20.08 1.93 -1.75
N THR A 22 -20.79 1.82 -2.87
CA THR A 22 -22.22 1.45 -2.91
C THR A 22 -22.43 -0.06 -2.86
N THR A 23 -21.35 -0.84 -2.74
CA THR A 23 -21.46 -2.28 -2.52
C THR A 23 -21.39 -2.55 -1.02
N THR A 24 -22.49 -3.08 -0.47
CA THR A 24 -22.49 -3.81 0.80
C THR A 24 -21.62 -5.05 0.62
N SER A 25 -20.30 -4.85 0.59
CA SER A 25 -19.33 -5.93 0.55
C SER A 25 -19.49 -6.73 1.85
N ALA A 26 -19.53 -8.05 1.72
CA ALA A 26 -19.55 -8.97 2.86
C ALA A 26 -18.53 -8.50 3.91
N PRO A 27 -18.85 -8.57 5.22
CA PRO A 27 -18.00 -8.01 6.26
C PRO A 27 -16.60 -8.63 6.14
N LEU A 28 -15.63 -7.82 5.71
CA LEU A 28 -14.26 -8.28 5.49
C LEU A 28 -13.74 -8.88 6.80
N THR A 29 -13.28 -10.13 6.71
CA THR A 29 -12.73 -10.81 7.88
C THR A 29 -11.31 -10.31 8.13
N ARG A 30 -10.82 -10.50 9.37
CA ARG A 30 -9.42 -10.22 9.72
C ARG A 30 -8.43 -10.90 8.77
N GLN A 31 -8.76 -12.10 8.31
CA GLN A 31 -7.92 -12.88 7.42
C GLN A 31 -7.78 -12.24 6.04
N ASP A 32 -8.87 -11.63 5.53
CA ASP A 32 -8.87 -10.92 4.25
C ASP A 32 -7.95 -9.68 4.30
N TYR A 33 -8.00 -8.90 5.38
CA TYR A 33 -7.10 -7.75 5.59
C TYR A 33 -5.63 -8.17 5.73
N LEU A 34 -5.35 -9.27 6.44
CA LEU A 34 -3.99 -9.79 6.57
C LEU A 34 -3.44 -10.30 5.24
N GLN A 35 -4.25 -11.02 4.46
CA GLN A 35 -3.87 -11.49 3.13
C GLN A 35 -3.60 -10.32 2.18
N LYS A 36 -4.47 -9.29 2.21
CA LYS A 36 -4.30 -8.06 1.43
C LYS A 36 -3.06 -7.27 1.83
N SER A 37 -2.75 -7.17 3.11
CA SER A 37 -1.51 -6.54 3.59
C SER A 37 -0.27 -7.30 3.12
N LYS A 38 -0.29 -8.65 3.21
CA LYS A 38 0.82 -9.49 2.74
C LYS A 38 1.08 -9.33 1.24
N SER A 39 0.04 -9.44 0.40
CA SER A 39 0.20 -9.29 -1.05
C SER A 39 0.74 -7.91 -1.42
N GLN A 40 0.20 -6.84 -0.82
CA GLN A 40 0.68 -5.48 -1.07
C GLN A 40 2.12 -5.25 -0.61
N LYS A 41 2.53 -5.80 0.54
CA LYS A 41 3.94 -5.76 0.98
C LYS A 41 4.86 -6.51 0.01
N THR A 42 4.45 -7.69 -0.45
CA THR A 42 5.23 -8.47 -1.42
C THR A 42 5.38 -7.71 -2.74
N THR A 43 4.29 -7.21 -3.32
CA THR A 43 4.33 -6.42 -4.55
C THR A 43 5.18 -5.16 -4.37
N ALA A 44 5.08 -4.47 -3.24
CA ALA A 44 5.91 -3.29 -2.98
C ALA A 44 7.40 -3.62 -2.87
N ASN A 45 7.74 -4.76 -2.26
CA ASN A 45 9.13 -5.22 -2.20
C ASN A 45 9.64 -5.57 -3.60
N ILE A 46 8.85 -6.29 -4.41
CA ILE A 46 9.22 -6.59 -5.80
C ILE A 46 9.45 -5.29 -6.59
N LEU A 47 8.54 -4.33 -6.47
CA LEU A 47 8.65 -3.07 -7.22
C LEU A 47 9.85 -2.23 -6.76
N ARG A 48 10.17 -2.26 -5.46
CA ARG A 48 11.33 -1.56 -4.90
C ARG A 48 12.65 -2.22 -5.29
N TYR A 49 12.79 -3.52 -5.10
CA TYR A 49 14.04 -4.24 -5.39
C TYR A 49 14.23 -4.45 -6.90
N GLY A 50 13.17 -4.81 -7.61
CA GLY A 50 13.18 -4.93 -9.07
C GLY A 50 13.42 -3.58 -9.74
N GLY A 51 12.69 -2.53 -9.34
CA GLY A 51 12.92 -1.17 -9.84
C GLY A 51 14.31 -0.64 -9.51
N GLY A 52 14.81 -0.91 -8.29
CA GLY A 52 16.18 -0.57 -7.90
C GLY A 52 17.24 -1.30 -8.73
N ALA A 53 17.07 -2.59 -8.98
CA ALA A 53 17.98 -3.38 -9.82
C ALA A 53 17.99 -2.87 -11.28
N LEU A 54 16.81 -2.55 -11.84
CA LEU A 54 16.72 -1.93 -13.16
C LEU A 54 17.44 -0.57 -13.22
N ALA A 55 17.28 0.27 -12.19
CA ALA A 55 17.96 1.56 -12.15
C ALA A 55 19.48 1.43 -12.08
N VAL A 56 20.00 0.48 -11.29
CA VAL A 56 21.44 0.19 -11.20
C VAL A 56 21.96 -0.36 -12.53
N ALA A 57 21.25 -1.29 -13.16
CA ALA A 57 21.62 -1.83 -14.48
C ALA A 57 21.66 -0.73 -15.55
N GLY A 58 20.67 0.17 -15.56
CA GLY A 58 20.66 1.33 -16.45
C GLY A 58 21.85 2.27 -16.22
N PHE A 59 22.28 2.46 -14.97
CA PHE A 59 23.45 3.28 -14.62
C PHE A 59 24.77 2.64 -15.10
N LEU A 60 24.89 1.32 -15.01
CA LEU A 60 26.06 0.61 -15.55
C LEU A 60 26.13 0.72 -17.08
N LEU A 61 24.99 0.57 -17.76
CA LEU A 61 24.90 0.70 -19.22
C LEU A 61 25.11 2.14 -19.71
N LEU A 62 24.78 3.14 -18.90
CA LEU A 62 25.10 4.54 -19.19
C LEU A 62 26.61 4.77 -19.35
N SER A 63 27.43 4.00 -18.61
CA SER A 63 28.90 4.12 -18.69
C SER A 63 29.46 3.62 -20.02
N ASP A 64 28.81 2.63 -20.65
CA ASP A 64 29.15 2.12 -22.00
C ASP A 64 28.63 3.05 -23.11
N ASP A 65 27.44 3.65 -22.95
CA ASP A 65 26.86 4.60 -23.91
C ASP A 65 27.68 5.89 -24.04
N VAL A 66 28.40 6.31 -22.99
CA VAL A 66 29.31 7.47 -23.05
C VAL A 66 30.48 7.21 -24.02
N VAL A 67 30.85 5.95 -24.24
CA VAL A 67 31.95 5.56 -25.14
C VAL A 67 31.47 5.46 -26.60
N ASN A 68 30.21 5.11 -26.85
CA ASN A 68 29.61 5.06 -28.19
C ASN A 68 28.21 5.70 -28.18
N PRO A 69 28.12 7.02 -28.39
CA PRO A 69 26.84 7.71 -28.36
C PRO A 69 25.96 7.26 -29.53
N LYS A 70 24.92 6.45 -29.23
CA LYS A 70 23.82 6.15 -30.13
C LYS A 70 22.57 6.90 -29.68
N ASP A 71 22.27 8.00 -30.37
CA ASP A 71 21.04 8.81 -30.31
C ASP A 71 20.61 9.36 -28.94
N ASN A 72 19.85 10.46 -28.97
CA ASN A 72 19.48 11.28 -27.81
C ASN A 72 18.52 10.62 -26.79
N PHE A 73 18.12 9.36 -27.02
CA PHE A 73 17.20 8.64 -26.14
C PHE A 73 17.70 7.20 -25.92
N SER A 74 18.78 7.10 -25.15
CA SER A 74 19.42 5.83 -24.86
C SER A 74 18.55 4.93 -23.98
N ALA A 75 18.63 3.61 -24.23
CA ALA A 75 17.93 2.60 -23.42
C ALA A 75 18.32 2.67 -21.93
N SER A 76 19.55 3.10 -21.65
CA SER A 76 20.09 3.35 -20.31
C SER A 76 19.28 4.42 -19.56
N THR A 77 18.95 5.54 -20.23
CA THR A 77 18.13 6.62 -19.64
C THR A 77 16.72 6.14 -19.30
N VAL A 78 16.09 5.37 -20.20
CA VAL A 78 14.74 4.80 -19.98
C VAL A 78 14.73 3.85 -18.80
N LEU A 79 15.73 2.97 -18.67
CA LEU A 79 15.86 2.01 -17.56
C LEU A 79 16.02 2.71 -16.21
N ILE A 80 16.81 3.78 -16.15
CA ILE A 80 17.00 4.59 -14.93
C ILE A 80 15.67 5.26 -14.53
N CYS A 81 15.01 5.95 -15.46
CA CYS A 81 13.74 6.64 -15.18
C CYS A 81 12.63 5.65 -14.80
N ALA A 82 12.51 4.53 -15.51
CA ALA A 82 11.51 3.49 -15.20
C ALA A 82 11.78 2.84 -13.84
N GLY A 83 13.04 2.52 -13.53
CA GLY A 83 13.45 1.95 -12.24
C GLY A 83 13.16 2.91 -11.08
N ALA A 84 13.48 4.20 -11.25
CA ALA A 84 13.19 5.23 -10.26
C ALA A 84 11.68 5.43 -10.05
N ALA A 85 10.89 5.48 -11.13
CA ALA A 85 9.44 5.61 -11.04
C ALA A 85 8.81 4.41 -10.32
N ALA A 86 9.26 3.18 -10.62
CA ALA A 86 8.82 1.96 -9.94
C ALA A 86 9.11 2.02 -8.43
N ALA A 87 10.29 2.51 -8.03
CA ALA A 87 10.65 2.67 -6.62
C ALA A 87 9.73 3.67 -5.90
N ILE A 88 9.35 4.78 -6.54
CA ILE A 88 8.44 5.80 -5.96
C ILE A 88 7.02 5.23 -5.77
N ILE A 89 6.50 4.51 -6.77
CA ILE A 89 5.15 3.89 -6.72
C ILE A 89 5.07 2.83 -5.60
N SER A 90 6.19 2.25 -5.17
CA SER A 90 6.20 1.29 -4.06
C SER A 90 5.80 1.91 -2.71
N ILE A 91 5.98 3.22 -2.52
CA ILE A 91 5.71 3.93 -1.26
C ILE A 91 4.22 3.96 -0.89
N PRO A 92 3.30 4.44 -1.75
CA PRO A 92 1.87 4.42 -1.44
C PRO A 92 1.35 2.99 -1.22
N LEU A 93 1.90 2.00 -1.94
CA LEU A 93 1.54 0.60 -1.78
C LEU A 93 1.91 0.04 -0.39
N ARG A 94 3.09 0.41 0.15
CA ARG A 94 3.47 0.08 1.53
C ARG A 94 2.58 0.75 2.57
N ASN A 95 2.18 2.00 2.33
CA ASN A 95 1.29 2.72 3.24
C ASN A 95 -0.10 2.09 3.28
N ALA A 96 -0.64 1.67 2.12
CA ALA A 96 -1.88 0.92 2.05
C ALA A 96 -1.78 -0.42 2.80
N ALA A 97 -0.66 -1.13 2.66
CA ALA A 97 -0.44 -2.38 3.37
C ALA A 97 -0.40 -2.20 4.90
N ARG A 98 0.21 -1.11 5.38
CA ARG A 98 0.24 -0.75 6.81
C ARG A 98 -1.15 -0.41 7.35
N LYS A 99 -1.97 0.31 6.58
CA LYS A 99 -3.36 0.59 6.96
C LYS A 99 -4.18 -0.70 7.08
N ASN A 100 -4.03 -1.63 6.15
CA ASN A 100 -4.70 -2.93 6.20
C ASN A 100 -4.26 -3.77 7.42
N GLU A 101 -2.98 -3.72 7.77
CA GLU A 101 -2.45 -4.37 8.99
C GLU A 101 -3.02 -3.75 10.27
N GLN A 102 -3.12 -2.41 10.32
CA GLN A 102 -3.75 -1.70 11.43
C GLN A 102 -5.24 -2.03 11.57
N GLN A 103 -5.97 -2.14 10.46
CA GLN A 103 -7.38 -2.56 10.46
C GLN A 103 -7.54 -4.02 10.91
N ALA A 104 -6.63 -4.91 10.49
CA ALA A 104 -6.62 -6.28 11.00
C ALA A 104 -6.32 -6.38 12.51
N MET A 105 -5.54 -5.43 13.05
CA MET A 105 -5.30 -5.33 14.49
C MET A 105 -6.47 -4.69 15.24
N SER A 106 -7.12 -3.66 14.68
CA SER A 106 -8.27 -2.99 15.31
C SER A 106 -9.48 -3.93 15.46
N LEU A 107 -9.69 -4.84 14.51
CA LEU A 107 -10.69 -5.91 14.60
C LEU A 107 -10.42 -6.93 15.73
N SER A 108 -9.22 -6.92 16.33
CA SER A 108 -8.87 -7.74 17.51
C SER A 108 -9.32 -7.09 18.83
N PHE A 109 -9.59 -5.78 18.85
CA PHE A 109 -10.15 -5.08 20.00
C PHE A 109 -11.65 -5.36 20.06
N LYS A 110 -12.02 -6.56 20.51
CA LYS A 110 -13.41 -6.82 20.90
C LYS A 110 -13.66 -6.13 22.24
N ASN A 111 -14.70 -5.30 22.27
CA ASN A 111 -15.28 -4.81 23.52
C ASN A 111 -15.90 -6.03 24.22
N LEU A 112 -15.17 -6.64 25.14
CA LEU A 112 -15.68 -7.78 25.90
C LEU A 112 -16.62 -7.22 26.97
N GLN A 113 -17.81 -7.79 27.06
CA GLN A 113 -18.74 -7.47 28.13
C GLN A 113 -18.22 -8.16 29.39
N ALA A 114 -17.62 -7.39 30.29
CA ALA A 114 -17.19 -7.91 31.58
C ALA A 114 -18.30 -7.62 32.61
N PRO A 115 -18.66 -8.60 33.45
CA PRO A 115 -19.55 -8.36 34.58
C PRO A 115 -18.85 -7.43 35.58
N GLN A 116 -19.37 -6.23 35.77
CA GLN A 116 -18.91 -5.33 36.82
C GLN A 116 -20.00 -5.20 37.89
N LEU A 117 -19.61 -5.26 39.17
CA LEU A 117 -20.52 -4.94 40.26
C LEU A 117 -20.72 -3.43 40.30
N THR A 118 -21.95 -2.97 40.10
CA THR A 118 -22.33 -1.56 40.29
C THR A 118 -23.67 -1.54 41.03
N ASN A 119 -23.73 -0.83 42.16
CA ASN A 119 -24.95 -0.70 42.99
C ASN A 119 -25.64 -2.04 43.31
N LYS A 120 -24.88 -3.01 43.83
CA LYS A 120 -25.37 -4.34 44.26
C LYS A 120 -25.98 -5.21 43.15
N SER A 121 -25.82 -4.82 41.88
CA SER A 121 -26.23 -5.59 40.71
C SER A 121 -25.03 -5.87 39.81
N ILE A 122 -25.03 -7.04 39.18
CA ILE A 122 -24.04 -7.40 38.16
C ILE A 122 -24.55 -6.83 36.83
N VAL A 123 -23.89 -5.77 36.36
CA VAL A 123 -24.24 -5.13 35.09
C VAL A 123 -23.14 -5.44 34.08
N GLN A 124 -23.51 -5.93 32.90
CA GLN A 124 -22.57 -6.13 31.80
C GLN A 124 -22.19 -4.76 31.22
N ARG A 125 -20.95 -4.30 31.46
CA ARG A 125 -20.41 -3.10 30.82
C ARG A 125 -19.42 -3.49 29.75
N ALA A 126 -19.51 -2.82 28.60
CA ALA A 126 -18.53 -2.93 27.54
C ALA A 126 -17.23 -2.26 28.00
N VAL A 127 -16.22 -3.08 28.32
CA VAL A 127 -14.88 -2.59 28.67
C VAL A 127 -13.95 -2.79 27.47
N PRO A 128 -13.20 -1.74 27.08
CA PRO A 128 -12.26 -1.84 25.98
C PRO A 128 -11.19 -2.86 26.38
N SER A 129 -11.19 -4.02 25.72
CA SER A 129 -10.28 -5.11 26.04
C SER A 129 -9.37 -5.41 24.85
N LEU A 130 -8.10 -5.68 25.15
CA LEU A 130 -7.06 -5.93 24.16
C LEU A 130 -6.82 -7.45 24.13
N SER A 131 -7.47 -8.16 23.20
CA SER A 131 -7.29 -9.61 23.06
C SER A 131 -6.06 -9.89 22.21
N LEU A 132 -5.00 -10.38 22.84
CA LEU A 132 -3.73 -10.73 22.21
C LEU A 132 -3.64 -12.26 22.14
N LYS A 133 -3.99 -12.85 21.00
CA LYS A 133 -3.88 -14.29 20.77
C LYS A 133 -2.44 -14.63 20.39
N ILE A 134 -1.67 -15.13 21.36
CA ILE A 134 -0.34 -15.70 21.14
C ILE A 134 -0.55 -17.18 20.79
N ASN A 135 -0.18 -17.59 19.57
CA ASN A 135 0.02 -19.00 19.26
C ASN A 135 1.45 -19.35 19.67
N LEU A 136 1.60 -20.27 20.62
CA LEU A 136 2.86 -20.97 20.92
C LEU A 136 3.15 -21.99 19.82
#